data_AF-A0A2W5ZED7-F1
#
_entry.id   AF-A0A2W5ZED7-F1
#
_cell.length_a   1.000
_cell.length_b   1.000
_cell.length_c   1.000
_cell.angle_alpha   90.00
_cell.angle_beta   90.00
_cell.angle_gamma   90.00
#
_symmetry.space_group_name_H-M   'P 1'
#
loop_
_entity.id
_entity.type
_entity.pdbx_description
1 polymer ?
#
loop_
_entity_poly.entity_id
_entity_poly.type
_entity_poly.pdbx_seq_one_letter_code
_entity_poly.pdbx_strand_id
1 'polypeptide(L)'
;MTAFVDLFEPALQFPPDRSHPAIGAGDIVAFAVLLTAGLTTWLLAHVLGPRRRSRRVVAPVQDEFVARAAMEDLCSEGWQAQITLYGWGAPVPSDAPPARRPLVSIDYTEYGSRATHEVAVVRRIWAESIPAALEAMVQSRRTDATLEEIERAASDEGDRWR
;
A
#
# COMPACT_ATOMS: atom_id res chain seq x y z
N MET A 1 38.42 58.55 79.43
CA MET A 1 37.33 57.89 78.68
C MET A 1 37.93 56.81 77.79
N THR A 2 37.67 55.55 78.15
CA THR A 2 37.59 54.29 77.32
C THR A 2 38.73 53.95 76.35
N ALA A 3 39.57 52.92 76.55
CA ALA A 3 39.30 51.45 76.48
C ALA A 3 38.96 50.99 75.03
N PHE A 4 39.37 49.87 74.42
CA PHE A 4 40.01 48.60 74.81
C PHE A 4 39.98 47.70 73.55
N VAL A 5 41.04 46.91 73.32
CA VAL A 5 41.07 45.58 72.62
C VAL A 5 40.79 45.50 71.11
N ASP A 6 41.69 45.00 70.27
CA ASP A 6 42.31 43.66 70.12
C ASP A 6 41.58 42.83 69.04
N LEU A 7 42.37 41.97 68.40
CA LEU A 7 41.99 40.72 67.76
C LEU A 7 41.24 40.73 66.41
N PHE A 8 41.74 39.81 65.58
CA PHE A 8 41.02 39.01 64.57
C PHE A 8 40.99 39.52 63.12
N GLU A 9 42.04 39.15 62.37
CA GLU A 9 41.83 38.52 61.06
C GLU A 9 40.94 37.29 61.25
N PRO A 10 39.95 37.10 60.37
CA PRO A 10 40.06 35.92 59.54
C PRO A 10 39.76 36.21 58.07
N ALA A 11 40.60 35.61 57.24
CA ALA A 11 40.40 35.43 55.81
C ALA A 11 38.98 34.92 55.50
N LEU A 12 38.18 35.74 54.82
CA LEU A 12 37.05 35.28 54.02
C LEU A 12 37.41 35.45 52.55
N GLN A 13 38.23 34.51 52.04
CA GLN A 13 38.30 34.23 50.61
C GLN A 13 36.97 33.63 50.17
N PHE A 14 36.11 34.44 49.59
CA PHE A 14 35.03 33.96 48.73
C PHE A 14 35.65 33.49 47.41
N PRO A 15 35.48 32.23 46.98
CA PRO A 15 35.81 31.87 45.60
C PRO A 15 34.81 32.58 44.67
N PRO A 16 35.25 33.25 43.59
CA PRO A 16 34.35 33.61 42.52
C PRO A 16 33.99 32.34 41.74
N ASP A 17 32.99 31.59 42.21
CA ASP A 17 32.37 30.53 41.44
C ASP A 17 31.02 31.00 40.92
N ARG A 18 30.99 31.32 39.63
CA ARG A 18 30.18 30.63 38.62
C ARG A 18 30.40 31.33 37.30
N SER A 19 31.22 30.68 36.48
CA SER A 19 31.21 30.84 35.03
C SER A 19 29.78 30.83 34.51
N HIS A 20 29.23 31.99 34.15
CA HIS A 20 28.20 32.01 33.13
C HIS A 20 28.86 31.45 31.85
N PRO A 21 28.37 30.35 31.27
CA PRO A 21 28.85 29.95 29.95
C PRO A 21 28.54 31.12 29.02
N ALA A 22 29.58 31.80 28.55
CA ALA A 22 29.45 32.75 27.46
C ALA A 22 28.96 31.92 26.27
N ILE A 23 27.66 31.98 25.99
CA ILE A 23 27.05 31.36 24.82
C ILE A 23 27.79 31.97 23.62
N GLY A 24 28.71 31.19 23.05
CA GLY A 24 29.50 31.64 21.93
C GLY A 24 28.57 31.83 20.74
N ALA A 25 28.89 32.78 19.86
CA ALA A 25 28.16 32.94 18.60
C ALA A 25 28.06 31.61 17.82
N GLY A 26 29.01 30.70 18.00
CA GLY A 26 29.00 29.34 17.44
C GLY A 26 27.88 28.43 17.98
N ASP A 27 27.49 28.56 19.24
CA ASP A 27 26.40 27.77 19.83
C ASP A 27 25.06 28.20 19.22
N ILE A 28 24.85 29.50 19.06
CA ILE A 28 23.62 30.07 18.46
C ILE A 28 23.46 29.57 17.02
N VAL A 29 24.55 29.55 16.24
CA VAL A 29 24.53 29.05 14.86
C VAL A 29 24.24 27.54 14.83
N ALA A 30 24.84 26.75 15.72
CA ALA A 30 24.57 25.32 15.81
C ALA A 30 23.11 25.01 16.15
N PHE A 31 22.53 25.75 17.12
CA PHE A 31 21.12 25.62 17.47
C PHE A 31 20.20 26.02 16.31
N ALA A 32 20.51 27.11 15.59
CA ALA A 32 19.71 27.54 14.45
C ALA A 32 19.72 26.51 13.30
N VAL A 33 20.87 25.87 13.04
CA VAL A 33 20.99 24.81 12.03
C VAL A 33 20.20 23.56 12.44
N LEU A 34 20.28 23.14 13.70
CA LEU A 34 19.52 21.99 14.20
C LEU A 34 18.01 22.23 14.17
N LEU A 35 17.56 23.43 14.52
CA LEU A 35 16.14 23.80 14.48
C LEU A 35 15.61 23.82 13.04
N THR A 36 16.36 24.39 12.09
CA THR A 36 15.93 24.42 10.69
C THR A 36 15.94 23.03 10.04
N ALA A 37 16.94 22.19 10.34
CA ALA A 37 16.98 20.80 9.89
C ALA A 37 15.84 19.96 10.49
N GLY A 38 15.53 20.14 11.78
CA GLY A 38 14.40 19.48 12.43
C GLY A 38 13.05 19.91 11.85
N LEU A 39 12.85 21.22 11.65
CA LEU A 39 11.60 21.77 11.13
C LEU A 39 11.36 21.36 9.68
N THR A 40 12.39 21.34 8.85
CA THR A 40 12.30 20.87 7.45
C THR A 40 11.98 19.38 7.40
N THR A 41 12.63 18.55 8.21
CA THR A 41 12.34 17.11 8.30
C THR A 41 10.91 16.85 8.77
N TRP A 42 10.45 17.58 9.79
CA TRP A 42 9.08 17.48 10.31
C TRP A 42 8.04 17.90 9.28
N LEU A 43 8.22 19.04 8.61
CA LEU A 43 7.36 19.50 7.51
C LEU A 43 7.31 18.48 6.37
N LEU A 44 8.46 17.93 5.98
CA LEU A 44 8.54 16.93 4.92
C LEU A 44 7.75 15.67 5.31
N ALA A 45 7.90 15.18 6.54
CA ALA A 45 7.17 14.03 7.05
C ALA A 45 5.67 14.30 7.14
N HIS A 46 5.26 15.50 7.56
CA HIS A 46 3.85 15.87 7.72
C HIS A 46 3.14 16.12 6.38
N VAL A 47 3.86 16.61 5.37
CA VAL A 47 3.31 16.88 4.04
C VAL A 47 3.33 15.63 3.15
N LEU A 48 4.40 14.81 3.21
CA LEU A 48 4.53 13.61 2.38
C LEU A 48 3.93 12.36 3.03
N GLY A 49 3.89 12.27 4.37
CA GLY A 49 3.34 11.11 5.10
C GLY A 49 1.87 10.82 4.74
N PRO A 50 0.97 11.82 4.80
CA PRO A 50 -0.43 11.67 4.41
C PRO A 50 -0.59 11.36 2.92
N ARG A 51 0.23 11.97 2.05
CA ARG A 51 0.21 11.71 0.59
C ARG A 51 0.63 10.28 0.25
N ARG A 52 1.65 9.74 0.93
CA ARG A 52 2.09 8.34 0.75
C ARG A 52 1.06 7.35 1.29
N ARG A 53 0.40 7.67 2.41
CA ARG A 53 -0.69 6.85 2.96
C ARG A 53 -1.93 6.88 2.07
N SER A 54 -2.29 8.05 1.55
CA SER A 54 -3.42 8.24 0.65
C SER A 54 -3.22 7.51 -0.69
N ARG A 55 -2.02 7.55 -1.29
CA ARG A 55 -1.73 6.79 -2.53
C ARG A 55 -1.97 5.28 -2.40
N ARG A 56 -1.68 4.68 -1.24
CA ARG A 56 -1.95 3.25 -1.01
C ARG A 56 -3.43 2.92 -0.86
N VAL A 57 -4.27 3.89 -0.48
CA VAL A 57 -5.72 3.71 -0.37
C VAL A 57 -6.41 3.98 -1.70
N VAL A 58 -5.86 4.87 -2.53
CA VAL A 58 -6.40 5.20 -3.86
C VAL A 58 -6.00 4.18 -4.94
N ALA A 59 -4.81 3.59 -4.86
CA ALA A 59 -4.37 2.54 -5.79
C ALA A 59 -5.31 1.31 -5.89
N PRO A 60 -5.75 0.67 -4.79
CA PRO A 60 -6.56 -0.55 -4.88
C PRO A 60 -7.92 -0.32 -5.53
N VAL A 61 -8.48 0.89 -5.42
CA VAL A 61 -9.73 1.26 -6.09
C VAL A 61 -9.52 1.38 -7.61
N GLN A 62 -8.35 1.89 -8.04
CA GLN A 62 -8.05 1.97 -9.48
C GLN A 62 -7.84 0.59 -10.10
N ASP A 63 -7.21 -0.35 -9.39
CA ASP A 63 -7.00 -1.71 -9.89
C ASP A 63 -8.34 -2.41 -10.16
N GLU A 64 -9.33 -2.21 -9.29
CA GLU A 64 -10.69 -2.71 -9.49
C GLU A 64 -11.36 -2.09 -10.72
N PHE A 65 -11.29 -0.76 -10.89
CA PHE A 65 -11.88 -0.09 -12.06
C PHE A 65 -11.24 -0.54 -13.37
N VAL A 66 -9.91 -0.69 -13.39
CA VAL A 66 -9.18 -1.16 -14.57
C VAL A 66 -9.56 -2.61 -14.90
N ALA A 67 -9.62 -3.48 -13.90
CA ALA A 67 -10.01 -4.87 -14.10
C ALA A 67 -11.46 -4.98 -14.56
N ARG A 68 -12.37 -4.17 -13.99
CA ARG A 68 -13.77 -4.12 -14.37
C ARG A 68 -13.95 -3.67 -15.81
N ALA A 69 -13.32 -2.56 -16.21
CA ALA A 69 -13.38 -2.08 -17.58
C ALA A 69 -12.83 -3.12 -18.57
N ALA A 70 -11.71 -3.76 -18.25
CA ALA A 70 -11.15 -4.81 -19.09
C ALA A 70 -12.09 -6.03 -19.24
N MET A 71 -12.77 -6.43 -18.17
CA MET A 71 -13.74 -7.52 -18.25
C MET A 71 -15.03 -7.12 -18.99
N GLU A 72 -15.47 -5.86 -18.87
CA GLU A 72 -16.59 -5.33 -19.68
C GLU A 72 -16.28 -5.37 -21.18
N ASP A 73 -15.03 -5.05 -21.56
CA ASP A 73 -14.59 -5.15 -22.95
C ASP A 73 -14.49 -6.60 -23.45
N LEU A 74 -14.08 -7.54 -22.59
CA LEU A 74 -13.88 -8.95 -22.95
C LEU A 74 -15.19 -9.77 -22.92
N CYS A 75 -16.16 -9.40 -22.10
CA CYS A 75 -17.39 -10.15 -21.87
C CYS A 75 -18.61 -9.33 -22.32
N SER A 76 -18.90 -9.33 -23.64
CA SER A 76 -19.96 -8.52 -24.25
C SER A 76 -21.37 -8.81 -23.73
N GLU A 77 -21.61 -10.07 -23.34
CA GLU A 77 -22.90 -10.56 -22.84
C GLU A 77 -23.10 -10.31 -21.33
N GLY A 78 -22.05 -9.82 -20.65
CA GLY A 78 -22.05 -9.54 -19.23
C GLY A 78 -21.31 -10.59 -18.40
N TRP A 79 -20.96 -10.18 -17.19
CA TRP A 79 -20.21 -10.99 -16.24
C TRP A 79 -20.50 -10.56 -14.80
N GLN A 80 -20.15 -11.41 -13.86
CA GLN A 80 -20.19 -11.12 -12.42
C GLN A 80 -18.94 -11.68 -11.75
N ALA A 81 -18.43 -11.00 -10.73
CA ALA A 81 -17.38 -11.54 -9.87
C ALA A 81 -17.71 -11.33 -8.39
N GLN A 82 -17.33 -12.31 -7.57
CA GLN A 82 -17.38 -12.26 -6.12
C GLN A 82 -15.97 -12.43 -5.55
N ILE A 83 -15.55 -11.49 -4.71
CA ILE A 83 -14.25 -11.52 -4.03
C ILE A 83 -14.45 -12.05 -2.61
N THR A 84 -13.70 -13.09 -2.23
CA THR A 84 -13.69 -13.63 -0.87
C THR A 84 -12.30 -13.52 -0.25
N LEU A 85 -12.24 -13.01 0.98
CA LEU A 85 -10.99 -12.80 1.71
C LEU A 85 -10.86 -13.83 2.83
N TYR A 86 -9.74 -14.54 2.86
CA TYR A 86 -9.43 -15.54 3.87
C TYR A 86 -8.31 -15.01 4.78
N GLY A 87 -8.65 -14.78 6.04
CA GLY A 87 -7.71 -14.33 7.06
C GLY A 87 -6.73 -15.42 7.50
N TRP A 88 -5.81 -15.05 8.39
CA TRP A 88 -4.82 -15.97 8.96
C TRP A 88 -5.50 -17.13 9.69
N GLY A 89 -5.19 -18.37 9.27
CA GLY A 89 -5.75 -19.58 9.90
C GLY A 89 -7.26 -19.76 9.68
N ALA A 90 -7.89 -18.95 8.83
CA ALA A 90 -9.28 -19.15 8.45
C ALA A 90 -9.42 -20.49 7.69
N PRO A 91 -10.55 -21.21 7.89
CA PRO A 91 -10.81 -22.39 7.08
C PRO A 91 -10.93 -21.98 5.62
N VAL A 92 -10.10 -22.59 4.77
CA VAL A 92 -10.13 -22.41 3.32
C VAL A 92 -10.75 -23.66 2.66
N PRO A 93 -11.44 -23.50 1.52
CA PRO A 93 -11.87 -24.60 0.67
C PRO A 93 -10.72 -25.56 0.32
N SER A 94 -11.04 -26.82 0.01
CA SER A 94 -10.05 -27.85 -0.30
C SER A 94 -9.27 -27.62 -1.61
N ASP A 95 -9.81 -26.81 -2.51
CA ASP A 95 -9.18 -26.39 -3.76
C ASP A 95 -8.22 -25.19 -3.60
N ALA A 96 -8.15 -24.60 -2.40
CA ALA A 96 -7.26 -23.48 -2.13
C ALA A 96 -5.78 -23.93 -2.13
N PRO A 97 -4.87 -23.13 -2.70
CA PRO A 97 -3.46 -23.44 -2.64
C PRO A 97 -2.95 -23.41 -1.19
N PRO A 98 -1.95 -24.23 -0.84
CA PRO A 98 -1.37 -24.19 0.49
C PRO A 98 -0.71 -22.83 0.73
N ALA A 99 -1.26 -22.04 1.65
CA ALA A 99 -0.76 -20.70 1.94
C ALA A 99 -0.44 -20.52 3.43
N ARG A 100 0.73 -19.93 3.70
CA ARG A 100 1.12 -19.45 5.03
C ARG A 100 0.70 -17.99 5.27
N ARG A 101 -0.14 -17.44 4.41
CA ARG A 101 -0.55 -16.02 4.38
C ARG A 101 -2.06 -15.95 4.08
N PRO A 102 -2.70 -14.79 4.34
CA PRO A 102 -4.07 -14.56 3.90
C PRO A 102 -4.19 -14.78 2.40
N LEU A 103 -5.30 -15.38 2.00
CA LEU A 103 -5.62 -15.67 0.61
C LEU A 103 -6.81 -14.82 0.16
N VAL A 104 -6.84 -14.53 -1.12
CA VAL A 104 -7.97 -13.95 -1.81
C VAL A 104 -8.43 -14.96 -2.86
N SER A 105 -9.74 -15.21 -2.91
CA SER A 105 -10.37 -15.87 -4.06
C SER A 105 -11.24 -14.89 -4.82
N ILE A 106 -11.23 -15.00 -6.14
CA ILE A 106 -12.21 -14.38 -7.02
C ILE A 106 -12.96 -15.49 -7.75
N ASP A 107 -14.26 -15.55 -7.55
CA ASP A 107 -15.17 -16.40 -8.29
C ASP A 107 -15.86 -15.53 -9.33
N TYR A 108 -15.60 -15.78 -10.62
CA TYR A 108 -16.23 -15.04 -11.70
C TYR A 108 -17.07 -15.94 -12.59
N THR A 109 -18.14 -15.36 -13.12
CA THR A 109 -19.11 -15.99 -14.00
C THR A 109 -19.28 -15.12 -15.24
N GLU A 110 -19.20 -15.74 -16.42
CA GLU A 110 -19.50 -15.12 -17.72
C GLU A 110 -20.83 -15.68 -18.24
N TYR A 111 -21.65 -14.81 -18.82
CA TYR A 111 -22.94 -15.20 -19.39
C TYR A 111 -22.80 -15.41 -20.90
N GLY A 112 -23.43 -16.45 -21.45
CA GLY A 112 -23.35 -16.80 -22.88
C GLY A 112 -24.36 -16.07 -23.76
N SER A 113 -25.46 -15.60 -23.18
CA SER A 113 -26.39 -14.69 -23.84
C SER A 113 -27.09 -13.82 -22.81
N ARG A 114 -27.14 -12.52 -23.10
CA ARG A 114 -27.82 -11.53 -22.25
C ARG A 114 -29.32 -11.81 -22.09
N ALA A 115 -29.94 -12.51 -23.04
CA ALA A 115 -31.38 -12.80 -23.02
C ALA A 115 -31.75 -13.98 -22.11
N THR A 116 -30.87 -14.97 -21.98
CA THR A 116 -31.14 -16.21 -21.23
C THR A 116 -30.42 -16.26 -19.89
N HIS A 117 -29.46 -15.34 -19.64
CA HIS A 117 -28.54 -15.42 -18.50
C HIS A 117 -27.91 -16.82 -18.34
N GLU A 118 -27.76 -17.53 -19.46
CA GLU A 118 -27.12 -18.84 -19.44
C GLU A 118 -25.66 -18.66 -19.02
N VAL A 119 -25.21 -19.48 -18.08
CA VAL A 119 -23.84 -19.43 -17.58
C VAL A 119 -22.93 -20.12 -18.58
N ALA A 120 -22.07 -19.35 -19.24
CA ALA A 120 -21.07 -19.88 -20.17
C ALA A 120 -19.83 -20.39 -19.43
N VAL A 121 -19.36 -19.63 -18.44
CA VAL A 121 -18.12 -19.94 -17.71
C VAL A 121 -18.29 -19.65 -16.23
N VAL A 122 -17.77 -20.53 -15.37
CA VAL A 122 -17.56 -20.29 -13.94
C VAL A 122 -16.11 -20.64 -13.62
N ARG A 123 -15.36 -19.70 -13.04
CA ARG A 123 -13.96 -19.93 -12.63
C ARG A 123 -13.65 -19.29 -11.29
N ARG A 124 -12.80 -19.97 -10.54
CA ARG A 124 -12.21 -19.51 -9.29
C ARG A 124 -10.73 -19.25 -9.47
N ILE A 125 -10.27 -18.12 -8.97
CA ILE A 125 -8.87 -17.69 -9.02
C ILE A 125 -8.39 -17.40 -7.62
N TRP A 126 -7.22 -17.92 -7.28
CA TRP A 126 -6.57 -17.74 -5.99
C TRP A 126 -5.35 -16.83 -6.12
N ALA A 127 -5.17 -15.91 -5.17
CA ALA A 127 -4.01 -15.03 -5.12
C ALA A 127 -3.70 -14.53 -3.71
N GLU A 128 -2.50 -13.99 -3.52
CA GLU A 128 -2.05 -13.41 -2.24
C GLU A 128 -2.66 -12.03 -1.94
N SER A 129 -3.29 -11.39 -2.94
CA SER A 129 -3.88 -10.05 -2.79
C SER A 129 -5.00 -9.79 -3.80
N ILE A 130 -5.84 -8.79 -3.51
CA ILE A 130 -6.93 -8.37 -4.40
C ILE A 130 -6.40 -7.93 -5.77
N PRO A 131 -5.39 -7.05 -5.90
CA PRO A 131 -4.88 -6.66 -7.21
C PRO A 131 -4.34 -7.84 -8.03
N ALA A 132 -3.60 -8.75 -7.39
CA ALA A 132 -3.09 -9.95 -8.06
C ALA A 132 -4.23 -10.88 -8.52
N ALA A 133 -5.30 -11.00 -7.74
CA ALA A 133 -6.46 -11.80 -8.10
C ALA A 133 -7.21 -11.19 -9.30
N LEU A 134 -7.40 -9.86 -9.30
CA LEU A 134 -8.06 -9.12 -10.37
C LEU A 134 -7.25 -9.20 -11.68
N GLU A 135 -5.94 -9.03 -11.60
CA GLU A 135 -5.05 -9.17 -12.75
C GLU A 135 -5.11 -10.59 -13.33
N ALA A 136 -5.00 -11.61 -12.47
CA ALA A 136 -5.11 -13.01 -12.89
C ALA A 136 -6.46 -13.33 -13.54
N MET A 137 -7.55 -12.74 -13.05
CA MET A 137 -8.89 -12.85 -13.67
C MET A 137 -8.92 -12.31 -15.09
N VAL A 138 -8.43 -11.08 -15.30
CA VAL A 138 -8.38 -10.47 -16.63
C VAL A 138 -7.49 -11.29 -17.57
N GLN A 139 -6.34 -11.79 -17.09
CA GLN A 139 -5.44 -12.61 -17.90
C GLN A 139 -6.05 -13.98 -18.25
N SER A 140 -6.82 -14.58 -17.35
CA SER A 140 -7.57 -15.80 -17.63
C SER A 140 -8.52 -15.57 -18.80
N ARG A 141 -9.34 -14.51 -18.78
CA ARG A 141 -10.30 -14.24 -19.86
C ARG A 141 -9.61 -13.88 -21.18
N ARG A 142 -8.53 -13.10 -21.15
CA ARG A 142 -7.73 -12.81 -22.36
C ARG A 142 -7.19 -14.08 -23.01
N THR A 143 -6.71 -15.01 -22.19
CA THR A 143 -6.23 -16.31 -22.67
C THR A 143 -7.36 -17.06 -23.37
N ASP A 144 -8.54 -17.12 -22.75
CA ASP A 144 -9.72 -17.77 -23.34
C ASP A 144 -10.11 -17.11 -24.67
N ALA A 145 -10.12 -15.77 -24.74
CA ALA A 145 -10.48 -15.04 -25.97
C ALA A 145 -9.49 -15.34 -27.10
N THR A 146 -8.20 -15.40 -26.80
CA THR A 146 -7.17 -15.80 -27.76
C THR A 146 -7.38 -17.24 -28.24
N LEU A 147 -7.77 -18.17 -27.36
CA LEU A 147 -8.08 -19.54 -27.75
C LEU A 147 -9.31 -19.62 -28.66
N GLU A 148 -10.38 -18.89 -28.35
CA GLU A 148 -11.58 -18.80 -29.18
C GLU A 148 -11.27 -18.25 -30.60
N GLU A 149 -10.38 -17.26 -30.70
CA GLU A 149 -9.90 -16.73 -31.98
C GLU A 149 -9.15 -17.77 -32.80
N ILE A 150 -8.27 -18.55 -32.15
CA ILE A 150 -7.54 -19.65 -32.79
C ILE A 150 -8.51 -20.72 -33.29
N GLU A 151 -9.49 -21.13 -32.48
CA GLU A 151 -10.50 -22.13 -32.85
C GLU A 151 -11.34 -21.67 -34.06
N ARG A 152 -11.72 -20.39 -34.10
CA ARG A 152 -12.44 -19.80 -35.22
C ARG A 152 -11.60 -19.80 -36.49
N ALA A 153 -10.35 -19.34 -36.41
CA ALA A 153 -9.44 -19.33 -37.55
C ALA A 153 -9.16 -20.74 -38.10
N ALA A 154 -8.97 -21.72 -37.22
CA ALA A 154 -8.78 -23.12 -37.60
C ALA A 154 -10.02 -23.72 -38.28
N SER A 155 -11.23 -23.34 -37.85
CA SER A 155 -12.48 -23.78 -38.46
C SER A 155 -12.66 -23.20 -39.87
N ASP A 156 -12.41 -21.91 -40.04
CA ASP A 156 -12.48 -21.21 -41.33
C ASP A 156 -11.49 -21.78 -42.36
N GLU A 157 -10.30 -22.18 -41.90
CA GLU A 157 -9.31 -22.85 -42.74
C GLU A 157 -9.75 -24.28 -43.09
N GLY A 158 -10.25 -25.05 -42.13
CA GLY A 158 -10.75 -26.41 -42.35
C GLY A 158 -11.88 -26.48 -43.38
N ASP A 159 -12.76 -25.48 -43.40
CA ASP A 159 -13.85 -25.39 -44.39
C ASP A 159 -13.38 -24.93 -45.78
N ARG A 160 -12.24 -24.25 -45.88
CA ARG A 160 -11.65 -23.85 -47.17
C ARG A 160 -11.02 -25.01 -47.92
N TRP A 161 -10.56 -26.04 -47.21
CA TRP A 161 -9.90 -27.22 -47.78
C TRP A 161 -10.83 -28.42 -47.96
N ARG A 162 -12.15 -28.25 -47.73
CA ARG A 162 -13.20 -29.25 -48.03
C ARG A 162 -13.93 -28.91 -49.32
#